data_AF-A0A370FPG7-F1
#
_entry.id   AF-A0A370FPG7-F1
#
_cell.length_a   1.000
_cell.length_b   1.000
_cell.length_c   1.000
_cell.angle_alpha   90.00
_cell.angle_beta   90.00
_cell.angle_gamma   90.00
#
_symmetry.space_group_name_H-M   'P 1'
#
loop_
_entity.id
_entity.type
_entity.pdbx_description
1 polymer ?
#
loop_
_entity_poly.entity_id
_entity_poly.type
_entity_poly.pdbx_seq_one_letter_code
_entity_poly.pdbx_strand_id
1 'polypeptide(L)' 'MQTKITIDDKLYEQALEMAEPGMDKSELFRVAIETFVRVQAAKRLAALGTAQPDMQEVPRRRSRPQGK' A
#
# COMPACT_ATOMS: atom_id res chain seq x y z
N MET A 1 11.47 -17.81 -10.92
CA MET A 1 10.36 -18.32 -11.76
C MET A 1 10.20 -17.37 -12.93
N GLN A 2 10.17 -17.86 -14.17
CA GLN A 2 9.99 -17.02 -15.37
C GLN A 2 8.54 -17.14 -15.84
N THR A 3 7.87 -16.00 -15.97
CA THR A 3 6.44 -15.95 -16.35
C THR A 3 6.26 -14.93 -17.45
N LYS A 4 5.54 -15.30 -18.51
CA LYS A 4 5.14 -14.38 -19.59
C LYS A 4 3.70 -13.96 -19.34
N ILE A 5 3.47 -12.65 -19.23
CA ILE A 5 2.15 -12.05 -19.00
C ILE A 5 1.84 -11.08 -20.14
N THR A 6 0.55 -10.91 -20.44
CA THR A 6 0.07 -9.93 -21.42
C THR A 6 -0.50 -8.75 -20.65
N ILE A 7 -0.09 -7.53 -21.00
CA ILE A 7 -0.52 -6.28 -20.36
C ILE A 7 -0.87 -5.26 -21.44
N ASP A 8 -1.78 -4.36 -21.09
CA ASP A 8 -2.11 -3.22 -21.94
C ASP A 8 -0.94 -2.23 -22.00
N ASP A 9 -0.52 -1.90 -23.22
CA ASP A 9 0.62 -1.01 -23.46
C ASP A 9 0.40 0.38 -22.88
N LYS A 10 -0.82 0.92 -22.91
CA LYS A 10 -1.13 2.24 -22.33
C LYS A 10 -0.97 2.23 -20.82
N LEU A 11 -1.40 1.15 -20.17
CA LEU A 11 -1.23 0.99 -18.72
C LEU A 11 0.25 0.86 -18.37
N TYR A 12 1.02 0.15 -19.21
CA TYR A 12 2.46 0.00 -19.01
C TYR A 12 3.20 1.33 -19.19
N GLU A 13 2.86 2.13 -20.21
CA GLU A 13 3.41 3.47 -20.44
C GLU A 13 3.11 4.41 -19.27
N GLN A 14 1.87 4.45 -18.79
CA GLN A 14 1.49 5.25 -17.61
C GLN A 14 2.28 4.86 -16.36
N ALA A 15 2.50 3.55 -16.17
CA ALA A 15 3.29 3.07 -15.05
C ALA A 15 4.76 3.48 -15.16
N LEU A 16 5.32 3.53 -16.38
CA LEU A 16 6.68 4.01 -16.62
C LEU A 16 6.83 5.52 -16.42
N GLU A 17 5.83 6.33 -16.79
CA GLU A 17 5.84 7.79 -16.54
C GLU A 17 5.87 8.12 -15.04
N MET A 18 5.26 7.27 -14.23
CA MET A 18 5.19 7.43 -12.77
C MET A 18 6.35 6.73 -12.04
N ALA A 19 7.10 5.88 -12.73
CA ALA A 19 8.19 5.12 -12.13
C ALA A 19 9.40 6.02 -11.86
N GLU A 20 10.18 5.66 -10.85
CA GLU A 20 11.44 6.34 -10.58
C GLU A 20 12.44 6.13 -11.73
N PRO A 21 13.28 7.14 -12.03
CA PRO A 21 14.30 7.01 -13.07
C PRO A 21 15.22 5.81 -12.79
N GLY A 22 15.30 4.90 -13.77
CA GLY A 22 16.17 3.71 -13.68
C GLY A 22 15.50 2.46 -13.10
N MET A 23 14.19 2.50 -12.79
CA MET A 23 13.44 1.31 -12.39
C MET A 23 13.40 0.27 -13.52
N ASP A 24 13.77 -0.97 -13.22
CA ASP A 24 13.70 -2.08 -14.18
C ASP A 24 12.26 -2.61 -14.32
N LYS A 25 11.95 -3.24 -15.46
CA LYS A 25 10.65 -3.86 -15.72
C LYS A 25 10.28 -4.88 -14.65
N SER A 26 11.26 -5.67 -14.20
CA SER A 26 11.03 -6.70 -13.18
C SER A 26 10.66 -6.10 -11.82
N GLU A 27 11.25 -4.95 -11.49
CA GLU A 27 10.98 -4.21 -10.28
C GLU A 27 9.59 -3.57 -10.30
N LEU A 28 9.20 -2.97 -11.44
CA LEU A 28 7.85 -2.44 -11.64
C LEU A 28 6.77 -3.51 -11.38
N PHE A 29 6.98 -4.73 -11.90
CA PHE A 29 6.07 -5.85 -11.66
C PHE A 29 6.02 -6.29 -10.20
N ARG A 30 7.18 -6.32 -9.53
CA ARG A 30 7.24 -6.64 -8.11
C ARG A 30 6.46 -5.63 -7.28
N VAL A 31 6.68 -4.34 -7.51
CA VAL A 31 5.97 -3.26 -6.81
C VAL A 31 4.47 -3.31 -7.09
N ALA A 32 4.06 -3.60 -8.32
CA ALA A 32 2.65 -3.75 -8.67
C ALA A 32 1.97 -4.88 -7.87
N ILE A 33 2.61 -6.05 -7.76
CA ILE A 33 2.09 -7.19 -7.00
C ILE A 33 2.08 -6.88 -5.49
N GLU A 34 3.16 -6.32 -4.94
CA GLU A 34 3.22 -5.95 -3.53
C GLU A 34 2.12 -4.93 -3.18
N THR A 35 1.90 -3.94 -4.05
CA THR A 35 0.86 -2.93 -3.88
C THR A 35 -0.54 -3.56 -3.97
N PHE A 36 -0.77 -4.47 -4.91
CA PHE A 36 -2.04 -5.19 -5.02
C PHE A 36 -2.35 -5.96 -3.72
N VAL A 37 -1.37 -6.68 -3.17
CA VAL A 37 -1.54 -7.41 -1.90
C VAL A 37 -1.88 -6.44 -0.77
N ARG A 38 -1.16 -5.31 -0.66
CA ARG A 38 -1.45 -4.27 0.35
C ARG A 38 -2.87 -3.73 0.24
N VAL A 39 -3.31 -3.38 -0.97
CA VAL A 39 -4.67 -2.84 -1.21
C VAL A 39 -5.74 -3.89 -0.88
N GLN A 40 -5.55 -5.15 -1.28
CA GLN A 40 -6.52 -6.21 -0.97
C GLN A 40 -6.56 -6.52 0.52
N ALA A 41 -5.41 -6.55 1.19
CA ALA A 41 -5.34 -6.71 2.64
C ALA A 41 -6.08 -5.56 3.37
N ALA A 42 -5.83 -4.32 2.96
CA ALA A 42 -6.53 -3.15 3.51
C ALA A 42 -8.04 -3.22 3.27
N LYS A 43 -8.49 -3.58 2.06
CA LYS A 43 -9.92 -3.78 1.77
C LYS A 43 -10.55 -4.86 2.64
N ARG A 44 -9.86 -5.99 2.82
CA ARG A 44 -10.33 -7.08 3.70
C ARG A 44 -10.42 -6.61 5.15
N LEU A 45 -9.41 -5.91 5.65
CA LEU A 45 -9.42 -5.34 7.00
C LEU A 45 -10.54 -4.30 7.18
N ALA A 46 -10.77 -3.44 6.18
CA ALA A 46 -11.86 -2.47 6.20
C ALA A 46 -13.24 -3.17 6.17
N ALA A 47 -13.38 -4.24 5.39
CA ALA A 47 -14.61 -5.04 5.30
C ALA A 47 -14.89 -5.84 6.58
N LEU A 48 -13.87 -6.16 7.38
CA LEU A 48 -14.05 -6.64 8.75
C LEU A 48 -14.64 -5.57 9.69
N GLY A 49 -14.93 -4.38 9.14
CA GLY A 49 -15.98 -3.51 9.64
C GLY A 49 -15.55 -2.71 10.85
N THR A 50 -14.30 -2.22 10.90
CA THR A 50 -13.76 -1.48 12.05
C THR A 50 -14.16 -2.19 13.33
N ALA A 51 -13.55 -3.35 13.60
CA ALA A 51 -14.06 -4.43 14.46
C ALA A 51 -14.64 -4.04 15.85
N GLN A 52 -14.47 -2.81 16.30
CA GLN A 52 -15.22 -2.21 17.40
C GLN A 52 -15.63 -0.76 17.04
N PRO A 53 -16.89 -0.52 16.59
CA PRO A 53 -17.47 0.82 16.52
C PRO A 53 -17.50 1.49 17.89
N ASP A 54 -17.68 0.68 18.94
CA ASP A 54 -17.70 1.09 20.35
C ASP A 54 -16.32 0.99 21.03
N MET A 55 -15.23 0.97 20.25
CA MET A 55 -13.88 0.93 20.84
C MET A 55 -13.66 2.20 21.67
N GLN A 56 -13.41 2.03 22.97
CA GLN A 56 -13.09 3.17 23.82
C GLN A 56 -11.85 3.89 23.30
N GLU A 57 -11.91 5.22 23.25
CA GLU A 57 -10.79 6.05 22.83
C GLU A 57 -9.58 5.80 23.73
N VAL A 58 -8.43 5.47 23.14
CA VAL A 58 -7.19 5.27 23.90
C VAL A 58 -6.73 6.62 24.46
N PRO A 59 -6.56 6.77 25.79
CA PRO A 59 -6.17 8.05 26.38
C PRO A 59 -4.85 8.53 25.79
N ARG A 60 -4.85 9.72 25.19
CA ARG A 60 -3.62 10.32 24.67
C ARG A 60 -2.67 10.59 25.82
N ARG A 61 -1.58 9.84 25.89
CA ARG A 61 -0.53 10.06 26.88
C ARG A 61 0.27 11.31 26.47
N ARG A 62 -0.20 12.50 26.83
CA ARG A 62 0.64 13.71 26.77
C ARG A 62 1.83 13.44 27.69
N SER A 63 3.04 13.39 27.14
CA SER A 63 4.23 13.58 27.95
C SER A 63 4.01 14.87 28.74
N ARG A 64 4.01 14.76 30.07
CA ARG A 64 3.95 15.93 30.94
C ARG A 64 5.03 16.88 30.43
N PRO A 65 4.72 18.15 30.10
CA PRO A 65 5.77 19.08 29.72
C PRO A 65 6.77 19.06 30.88
N GLN A 66 8.03 18.74 30.59
CA GLN A 66 9.11 18.91 31.55
C GLN A 66 9.18 20.41 31.82
N GLY A 67 8.46 20.82 32.86
CA GLY A 67 8.45 22.19 33.35
C GLY A 67 9.59 22.35 34.34
N LYS A 68 10.48 23.29 33.97
CA LYS A 68 11.60 23.90 34.71
C LYS A 68 12.86 23.07 34.87
#